data_AF-A0A7C7R2V9-F1
#
_entry.id   AF-A0A7C7R2V9-F1
#
_cell.length_a   1.000
_cell.length_b   1.000
_cell.length_c   1.000
_cell.angle_alpha   90.00
_cell.angle_beta   90.00
_cell.angle_gamma   90.00
#
_symmetry.space_group_name_H-M   'P 1'
#
loop_
_entity.id
_entity.type
_entity.pdbx_description
1 polymer ?
#
loop_
_entity_poly.entity_id
_entity_poly.type
_entity_poly.pdbx_seq_one_letter_code
_entity_poly.pdbx_strand_id
1 'polypeptide(L)'
;ARFLEAMDDDFNTGGAIGELFELVRALNRFIDRQRLEDPSRRQPEQLALLKRSAATLRELAGTLGLFRQPPEEPQAPTDQLVNQLVDLLVQLRTEARQAKNYATADRIRDGLARLGIALEDRPGGTEWSFK
;
A
#
# COMPACT_ATOMS: atom_id res chain seq x y z
N ALA A 1 16.54 -15.73 -11.99
CA ALA A 1 16.66 -17.11 -12.51
C ALA A 1 15.35 -17.85 -12.30
N ARG A 2 14.90 -18.06 -11.07
CA ARG A 2 13.66 -18.80 -10.72
C ARG A 2 12.38 -18.45 -11.51
N PHE A 3 12.11 -17.16 -11.76
CA PHE A 3 10.98 -16.77 -12.62
C PHE A 3 11.11 -17.36 -14.04
N LEU A 4 12.29 -17.27 -14.64
CA LEU A 4 12.56 -17.81 -15.98
C LEU A 4 12.50 -19.33 -15.96
N GLU A 5 13.05 -19.99 -14.94
CA GLU A 5 12.96 -21.44 -14.76
C GLU A 5 11.50 -21.91 -14.72
N ALA A 6 10.62 -21.19 -14.01
CA ALA A 6 9.19 -21.49 -14.00
C ALA A 6 8.53 -21.23 -15.36
N MET A 7 8.95 -20.20 -16.10
CA MET A 7 8.42 -19.93 -17.45
C MET A 7 8.92 -20.92 -18.50
N ASP A 8 10.14 -21.45 -18.34
CA ASP A 8 10.73 -22.47 -19.20
C ASP A 8 10.14 -23.87 -18.91
N ASP A 9 9.59 -24.09 -17.72
CA ASP A 9 8.84 -25.29 -17.33
C ASP A 9 7.38 -25.19 -17.79
N ASP A 10 7.14 -25.52 -19.07
CA ASP A 10 5.80 -25.57 -19.70
C ASP A 10 4.93 -24.34 -19.42
N PHE A 11 5.54 -23.15 -19.47
CA PHE A 11 4.88 -21.88 -19.14
C PHE A 11 4.13 -21.91 -17.80
N ASN A 12 4.76 -22.46 -16.75
CA ASN A 12 4.20 -22.52 -15.41
C ASN A 12 4.06 -21.12 -14.78
N THR A 13 3.00 -20.44 -15.18
CA THR A 13 2.63 -19.09 -14.71
C THR A 13 2.32 -19.08 -13.22
N GLY A 14 1.84 -20.17 -12.64
CA GLY A 14 1.62 -20.30 -11.20
C GLY A 14 2.92 -20.18 -10.41
N GLY A 15 3.97 -20.90 -10.83
CA GLY A 15 5.31 -20.79 -10.28
C GLY A 15 5.92 -19.41 -10.51
N ALA A 16 5.79 -18.88 -11.72
CA ALA A 16 6.30 -17.55 -12.09
C ALA A 16 5.66 -16.43 -11.23
N ILE A 17 4.35 -16.47 -11.03
CA ILE A 17 3.63 -15.53 -10.15
C ILE A 17 4.09 -15.70 -8.69
N GLY A 18 4.32 -16.92 -8.23
CA GLY A 18 4.90 -17.19 -6.91
C GLY A 18 6.24 -16.45 -6.70
N GLU A 19 7.13 -16.51 -7.69
CA GLU A 19 8.41 -15.80 -7.66
C GLU A 19 8.27 -14.28 -7.72
N LEU A 20 7.28 -13.75 -8.46
CA LEU A 20 6.96 -12.31 -8.43
C LEU A 20 6.52 -11.87 -7.03
N PHE A 21 5.71 -12.68 -6.32
CA PHE A 21 5.32 -12.39 -4.94
C PHE A 21 6.52 -12.40 -3.98
N GLU A 22 7.46 -13.34 -4.14
CA GLU A 22 8.69 -13.33 -3.34
C GLU A 22 9.52 -12.08 -3.56
N LEU A 23 9.63 -11.60 -4.81
CA LEU A 23 10.28 -10.34 -5.13
C LEU A 23 9.58 -9.14 -4.46
N VAL A 24 8.24 -9.08 -4.53
CA VAL A 24 7.45 -8.03 -3.84
C VAL A 24 7.71 -8.06 -2.33
N ARG A 25 7.70 -9.25 -1.70
CA ARG A 25 7.99 -9.39 -0.27
C ARG A 25 9.40 -8.91 0.08
N ALA A 26 10.39 -9.21 -0.75
CA ALA A 26 11.76 -8.75 -0.55
C ALA A 26 11.86 -7.22 -0.66
N LEU A 27 11.16 -6.61 -1.61
CA LEU A 27 11.11 -5.16 -1.77
C LEU A 27 10.45 -4.47 -0.57
N ASN A 28 9.31 -4.96 -0.09
CA ASN A 28 8.65 -4.42 1.09
C ASN A 28 9.55 -4.50 2.33
N ARG A 29 10.18 -5.66 2.57
CA ARG A 29 11.16 -5.80 3.67
C ARG A 29 12.35 -4.85 3.53
N PHE A 30 12.78 -4.56 2.30
CA PHE A 30 13.86 -3.61 2.06
C PHE A 30 13.43 -2.18 2.42
N ILE A 31 12.23 -1.78 2.00
CA ILE A 31 11.63 -0.48 2.36
C ILE A 31 11.60 -0.33 3.89
N ASP A 32 11.04 -1.31 4.60
CA ASP A 32 10.91 -1.27 6.07
C ASP A 32 12.27 -1.22 6.78
N ARG A 33 13.23 -2.05 6.35
CA ARG A 33 14.57 -2.11 6.98
C ARG A 33 15.35 -0.83 6.80
N GLN A 34 15.24 -0.22 5.62
CA GLN A 34 15.91 1.04 5.32
C GLN A 34 15.09 2.26 5.77
N ARG A 35 13.87 2.05 6.27
CA ARG A 35 12.90 3.07 6.68
C ARG A 35 12.67 4.12 5.60
N LEU A 36 12.48 3.66 4.36
CA LEU A 36 12.35 4.55 3.20
C LEU A 36 11.03 5.32 3.20
N GLU A 37 10.07 4.97 4.05
CA GLU A 37 8.89 5.75 4.33
C GLU A 37 9.24 7.15 4.87
N ASP A 38 10.30 7.27 5.68
CA ASP A 38 10.79 8.54 6.21
C ASP A 38 11.70 9.24 5.18
N PRO A 39 11.28 10.41 4.62
CA PRO A 39 12.08 11.14 3.64
C PRO A 39 13.49 11.50 4.11
N SER A 40 13.69 11.69 5.42
CA SER A 40 14.99 12.03 6.00
C SER A 40 15.98 10.87 6.02
N ARG A 41 15.50 9.63 5.91
CA ARG A 41 16.31 8.40 5.91
C ARG A 41 16.69 7.92 4.52
N ARG A 42 16.07 8.47 3.47
CA ARG A 42 16.25 8.03 2.09
C ARG A 42 17.65 8.36 1.57
N GLN A 43 18.41 7.33 1.24
CA GLN A 43 19.69 7.50 0.55
C GLN A 43 19.53 7.31 -0.97
N PRO A 44 20.22 8.09 -1.81
CA PRO A 44 20.11 7.99 -3.26
C PRO A 44 20.35 6.58 -3.80
N GLU A 45 21.32 5.86 -3.23
CA GLU A 45 21.68 4.50 -3.65
C GLU A 45 20.57 3.48 -3.36
N GLN A 46 19.93 3.58 -2.19
CA GLN A 46 18.81 2.73 -1.80
C GLN A 46 17.59 2.96 -2.70
N LEU A 47 17.30 4.22 -3.01
CA LEU A 47 16.24 4.58 -3.94
C LEU A 47 16.53 4.07 -5.36
N ALA A 48 17.78 4.18 -5.82
CA ALA A 48 18.18 3.67 -7.13
C ALA A 48 18.05 2.14 -7.20
N LEU A 49 18.43 1.43 -6.12
CA LEU A 49 18.22 -0.01 -6.00
C LEU A 49 16.72 -0.37 -6.05
N LEU A 50 15.90 0.29 -5.23
CA LEU A 50 14.46 0.05 -5.18
C LEU A 50 13.80 0.27 -6.55
N LYS A 51 14.14 1.37 -7.23
CA LYS A 51 13.63 1.68 -8.58
C LYS A 51 14.02 0.62 -9.61
N ARG A 52 15.28 0.16 -9.59
CA ARG A 52 15.74 -0.91 -10.49
C ARG A 52 15.00 -2.21 -10.24
N SER A 53 14.88 -2.62 -8.97
CA SER A 53 14.16 -3.85 -8.61
C SER A 53 12.66 -3.77 -8.95
N ALA A 54 12.03 -2.61 -8.78
CA ALA A 54 10.64 -2.38 -9.18
C ALA A 54 10.46 -2.39 -10.70
N ALA A 55 11.45 -1.89 -11.47
CA ALA A 55 11.46 -1.99 -12.92
C ALA A 55 11.56 -3.46 -13.37
N THR A 56 12.47 -4.24 -12.78
CA THR A 56 12.57 -5.69 -13.04
C THR A 56 11.27 -6.42 -12.73
N LEU A 57 10.64 -6.13 -11.59
CA LEU A 57 9.32 -6.71 -11.24
C LEU A 57 8.29 -6.42 -12.34
N ARG A 58 8.23 -5.17 -12.83
CA ARG A 58 7.29 -4.76 -13.86
C ARG A 58 7.58 -5.41 -15.22
N GLU A 59 8.85 -5.54 -15.59
CA GLU A 59 9.26 -6.24 -16.82
C GLU A 59 8.82 -7.70 -16.80
N LEU A 60 9.12 -8.42 -15.70
CA LEU A 60 8.73 -9.82 -15.54
C LEU A 60 7.22 -10.01 -15.48
N ALA A 61 6.51 -9.16 -14.73
CA ALA A 61 5.06 -9.19 -14.68
C ALA A 61 4.42 -8.81 -16.04
N GLY A 62 5.10 -7.98 -16.81
CA GLY A 62 4.69 -7.57 -18.16
C GLY A 62 4.66 -8.71 -19.16
N THR A 63 5.54 -9.73 -19.03
CA THR A 63 5.49 -10.94 -19.88
C THR A 63 4.20 -11.75 -19.66
N LEU A 64 3.62 -11.65 -18.46
CA LEU A 64 2.33 -12.24 -18.09
C LEU A 64 1.14 -11.30 -18.38
N GLY A 65 1.39 -10.12 -18.94
CA GLY A 65 0.36 -9.12 -19.23
C GLY A 65 -0.21 -8.43 -17.99
N LEU A 66 0.49 -8.45 -16.86
CA LEU A 66 0.10 -7.82 -15.61
C LEU A 66 0.62 -6.36 -15.52
N PHE A 67 -0.05 -5.53 -14.71
CA PHE A 67 0.33 -4.14 -14.41
C PHE A 67 0.59 -3.26 -15.65
N ARG A 68 -0.15 -3.51 -16.74
CA ARG A 68 -0.05 -2.77 -18.01
C ARG A 68 -0.54 -1.33 -17.92
N GLN A 69 -1.36 -1.05 -16.92
CA GLN A 69 -1.84 0.28 -16.59
C GLN A 69 -1.46 0.57 -15.15
N PRO A 70 -1.17 1.85 -14.80
CA PRO A 70 -1.09 2.22 -13.41
C PRO A 70 -2.41 1.84 -12.71
N PRO A 71 -2.37 1.44 -11.42
CA PRO A 71 -3.61 1.29 -10.66
C PRO A 71 -4.40 2.59 -10.77
N GLU A 72 -5.72 2.49 -10.94
CA GLU A 72 -6.59 3.66 -10.83
C GLU A 72 -6.30 4.29 -9.47
N GLU A 73 -5.87 5.55 -9.47
CA GLU A 73 -5.83 6.30 -8.22
C GLU A 73 -7.26 6.29 -7.68
N PRO A 74 -7.47 5.88 -6.40
CA PRO A 74 -8.78 5.99 -5.80
C PRO A 74 -9.24 7.43 -6.02
N GLN A 75 -10.30 7.62 -6.81
CA GLN A 75 -10.88 8.93 -6.99
C GLN A 75 -11.46 9.31 -5.62
N ALA A 76 -10.67 10.02 -4.82
CA ALA A 76 -11.24 10.81 -3.76
C ALA A 76 -12.29 11.71 -4.44
N PRO A 77 -13.53 11.80 -3.92
CA PRO A 77 -14.44 12.85 -4.33
C PRO A 77 -13.66 14.14 -4.35
N THR A 78 -13.68 14.85 -5.48
CA THR A 78 -12.94 16.10 -5.69
C THR A 78 -13.39 17.21 -4.75
N ASP A 79 -14.35 16.93 -3.86
CA ASP A 79 -14.84 17.85 -2.86
C ASP A 79 -13.89 17.88 -1.66
N GLN A 80 -13.01 18.89 -1.69
CA GLN A 80 -12.05 19.18 -0.64
C GLN A 80 -12.71 19.30 0.75
N LEU A 81 -13.99 19.69 0.81
CA LEU A 81 -14.75 19.74 2.06
C LEU A 81 -14.97 18.34 2.65
N VAL A 82 -15.28 17.35 1.81
CA VAL A 82 -15.47 15.95 2.25
C VAL A 82 -14.19 15.43 2.86
N ASN A 83 -13.04 15.64 2.21
CA ASN A 83 -11.75 15.18 2.71
C ASN A 83 -11.43 15.78 4.09
N GLN A 84 -11.63 17.09 4.27
CA GLN A 84 -11.43 17.77 5.55
C GLN A 84 -12.36 17.26 6.65
N LEU A 85 -13.62 16.94 6.31
CA LEU A 85 -14.56 16.35 7.26
C LEU A 85 -14.13 14.95 7.68
N VAL A 86 -13.62 14.13 6.75
CA VAL A 86 -13.11 12.80 7.07
C VAL A 86 -11.87 12.90 7.97
N ASP A 87 -10.94 13.80 7.65
CA ASP A 87 -9.75 14.06 8.49
C ASP A 87 -10.14 14.46 9.92
N LEU A 88 -11.12 15.35 10.07
CA LEU A 88 -11.64 15.76 11.38
C LEU A 88 -12.25 14.56 12.14
N LEU A 89 -13.00 13.69 11.47
CA LEU A 89 -13.57 12.48 12.09
C LEU A 89 -12.47 11.50 12.52
N VAL A 90 -11.41 11.35 11.72
CA VAL A 90 -10.24 10.52 12.05
C VAL A 90 -9.51 11.07 13.27
N GLN A 91 -9.36 12.40 13.37
CA GLN A 91 -8.79 13.05 14.55
C GLN A 91 -9.64 12.81 15.80
N LEU A 92 -10.96 13.04 15.73
CA LEU A 92 -11.88 12.79 16.83
C LEU A 92 -11.87 11.34 17.31
N ARG A 93 -11.74 10.38 16.37
CA ARG A 93 -11.54 8.96 16.71
C ARG A 93 -10.24 8.76 17.49
N THR A 94 -9.16 9.38 17.06
CA THR A 94 -7.84 9.28 17.71
C THR A 94 -7.90 9.82 19.14
N GLU A 95 -8.50 10.99 19.33
CA GLU A 95 -8.74 11.59 20.65
C GLU A 95 -9.61 10.69 21.53
N ALA A 96 -10.69 10.12 20.98
CA ALA A 96 -11.54 9.17 21.70
C ALA A 96 -10.76 7.92 22.15
N ARG A 97 -9.86 7.38 21.32
CA ARG A 97 -9.00 6.25 21.71
C ARG A 97 -8.02 6.63 22.81
N GLN A 98 -7.41 7.81 22.74
CA GLN A 98 -6.50 8.31 23.78
C GLN A 98 -7.23 8.50 25.12
N ALA A 99 -8.46 9.00 25.08
CA ALA A 99 -9.34 9.12 26.24
C ALA A 99 -9.95 7.79 26.72
N LYS A 100 -9.57 6.65 26.11
CA LYS A 100 -10.12 5.30 26.36
C LYS A 100 -11.64 5.20 26.14
N ASN A 101 -12.23 6.10 25.35
CA ASN A 101 -13.62 6.06 24.92
C ASN A 101 -13.76 5.21 23.65
N TYR A 102 -13.57 3.90 23.82
CA TYR A 102 -13.58 2.94 22.71
C TYR A 102 -14.92 2.89 21.97
N ALA A 103 -16.04 3.04 22.69
CA ALA A 103 -17.37 3.05 22.08
C ALA A 103 -17.54 4.17 21.04
N THR A 104 -17.01 5.36 21.32
CA THR A 104 -17.07 6.48 20.36
C THR A 104 -16.12 6.26 19.19
N ALA A 105 -14.91 5.76 19.45
CA ALA A 105 -13.94 5.44 18.40
C ALA A 105 -14.47 4.38 17.42
N ASP A 106 -15.13 3.33 17.92
CA ASP A 106 -15.75 2.29 17.11
C ASP A 106 -16.95 2.82 16.34
N ARG A 107 -17.79 3.66 16.96
CA ARG A 107 -18.91 4.30 16.26
C ARG A 107 -18.46 5.13 15.06
N ILE A 108 -17.36 5.87 15.19
CA ILE A 108 -16.78 6.66 14.09
C ILE A 108 -16.24 5.73 13.00
N ARG A 109 -15.44 4.72 13.37
CA ARG A 109 -14.89 3.74 12.42
C ARG A 109 -15.99 3.05 11.62
N ASP A 110 -17.01 2.55 12.30
CA ASP A 110 -18.10 1.80 11.68
C ASP A 110 -19.00 2.71 10.83
N GLY A 111 -19.17 3.97 11.25
CA GLY A 111 -19.86 5.01 10.47
C GLY A 111 -19.15 5.29 9.15
N LEU A 112 -17.84 5.53 9.19
CA LEU A 112 -17.01 5.75 8.00
C LEU A 112 -17.01 4.52 7.09
N ALA A 113 -16.89 3.31 7.66
CA ALA A 113 -16.94 2.07 6.90
C ALA A 113 -18.26 1.88 6.14
N ARG A 114 -19.41 2.27 6.73
CA ARG A 114 -20.72 2.25 6.05
C ARG A 114 -20.81 3.26 4.90
N LEU A 115 -20.05 4.35 4.97
CA LEU A 115 -19.96 5.36 3.91
C LEU A 115 -18.90 5.00 2.84
N GLY A 116 -18.35 3.80 2.88
CA GLY A 116 -17.32 3.36 1.92
C GLY A 116 -15.93 3.89 2.22
N ILE A 117 -15.67 4.38 3.44
CA ILE A 117 -14.34 4.87 3.84
C ILE A 117 -13.67 3.82 4.73
N ALA A 118 -12.53 3.29 4.29
CA ALA A 118 -11.69 2.39 5.07
C ALA A 118 -10.67 3.19 5.89
N LEU A 119 -10.46 2.79 7.15
CA LEU A 119 -9.42 3.34 8.02
C LEU A 119 -8.33 2.28 8.21
N GLU A 120 -7.07 2.69 8.07
CA GLU A 120 -5.88 1.88 8.32
C GLU A 120 -5.02 2.54 9.39
N ASP A 121 -4.85 1.87 10.54
CA ASP A 121 -3.97 2.37 11.61
C ASP A 121 -2.52 2.01 11.29
N ARG A 122 -1.65 3.02 11.19
CA ARG A 122 -0.20 2.89 10.98
C ARG A 122 0.59 3.53 12.13
N PRO A 123 1.89 3.21 12.31
CA PRO A 123 2.71 3.80 13.36
C PRO A 123 2.80 5.35 13.32
N GLY A 124 2.59 5.96 12.15
CA GLY A 124 2.58 7.42 11.95
C GLY A 124 1.22 8.10 12.07
N GLY A 125 0.13 7.35 12.28
CA GLY A 125 -1.24 7.88 12.30
C GLY A 125 -2.24 6.93 11.63
N THR A 126 -3.50 7.35 11.57
CA THR A 126 -4.53 6.63 10.82
C THR A 126 -4.60 7.21 9.41
N GLU A 127 -4.32 6.39 8.41
CA GLU A 127 -4.59 6.70 7.01
C GLU A 127 -6.01 6.23 6.64
N TRP A 128 -6.60 6.85 5.62
CA TRP A 128 -7.93 6.48 5.15
C TRP A 128 -8.01 6.50 3.63
N SER A 129 -8.89 5.65 3.08
CA SER A 129 -9.14 5.56 1.65
C SER A 129 -10.61 5.29 1.35
N PHE A 130 -11.08 5.72 0.19
CA PHE A 130 -12.38 5.29 -0.33
C PHE A 130 -12.26 3.86 -0.87
N LYS A 131 -13.28 3.05 -0.62
CA LYS A 131 -13.46 1.71 -1.17
C LYS A 131 -14.03 1.73 -2.58
#